data_AF-M1D0X7-F1
#
_entry.id   AF-M1D0X7-F1
#
_cell.length_a   1.000
_cell.length_b   1.000
_cell.length_c   1.000
_cell.angle_alpha   90.00
_cell.angle_beta   90.00
_cell.angle_gamma   90.00
#
_symmetry.space_group_name_H-M   'P 1'
#
loop_
_entity.id
_entity.type
_entity.pdbx_description
1 polymer ?
#
loop_
_entity_poly.entity_id
_entity_poly.type
_entity_poly.pdbx_seq_one_letter_code
_entity_poly.pdbx_strand_id
1 'polypeptide(L)'
;MVLCQCQMHPHPRGFELGYAFYLPGSYPHKYGVGDLLNVKVNSLTSIDPELPYSYYSLPFCQPQEGVKDSAENLGELLMGDKIENSPYRFKMYTNETEIFMCQTKPLSGEEFKLLKKRIDEMYQVNLILDNLPAIRYTRKAGYFLRWTGYPVGIKVQDAYYVFNHLKFTVLVHKYEETNVARVMGTGDGAEVISTVGKDGSEEPGYMVVGFEVVPCSVQHAPDSAKNLKMYNKYPTPIKCDPTTVAMAIKENEPVSFTYEVNFVESDIKWPSRWDAYLKMEGAKVHWFSILNSLMVITFLAGIVLVIFLRTVRRDLTRYEELDKEAQAQMNEELSGWKLVVSDVFRAPSNPGLLCAMVGDGVQILGMGVVTIMFAALGFMSPASRGTLITGMLFFYMILGVAAGYVAVRL
;
A
#
# COMPACT_ATOMS: atom_id res chain seq x y z
N MET A 1 -23.28 -30.06 37.30
CA MET A 1 -22.48 -31.20 36.80
C MET A 1 -23.45 -32.20 36.16
N VAL A 2 -23.78 -31.99 34.89
CA VAL A 2 -24.58 -32.92 34.08
C VAL A 2 -23.96 -32.89 32.70
N LEU A 3 -23.14 -33.89 32.39
CA LEU A 3 -22.74 -34.21 31.03
C LEU A 3 -23.95 -34.83 30.34
N CYS A 4 -24.45 -34.21 29.27
CA CYS A 4 -25.32 -34.89 28.30
C CYS A 4 -24.53 -35.11 27.01
N GLN A 5 -24.36 -36.40 26.68
CA GLN A 5 -23.86 -36.91 25.42
C GLN A 5 -24.72 -36.39 24.25
N CYS A 6 -24.08 -35.79 23.24
CA CYS A 6 -24.66 -35.65 21.91
C CYS A 6 -24.03 -36.68 20.98
N GLN A 7 -24.90 -37.50 20.42
CA GLN A 7 -24.68 -38.68 19.60
C GLN A 7 -24.33 -38.24 18.17
N MET A 8 -23.11 -38.54 17.71
CA MET A 8 -22.69 -38.30 16.32
C MET A 8 -23.26 -39.38 15.40
N HIS A 9 -24.09 -38.98 14.43
CA HIS A 9 -24.38 -39.76 13.24
C HIS A 9 -23.55 -39.24 12.05
N PRO A 10 -23.03 -40.12 11.17
CA PRO A 10 -22.07 -39.77 10.15
C PRO A 10 -22.78 -39.30 8.87
N HIS A 11 -22.42 -38.13 8.36
CA HIS A 11 -22.66 -37.74 6.97
C HIS A 11 -21.31 -37.46 6.28
N PRO A 12 -21.19 -37.76 4.98
CA PRO A 12 -19.93 -38.03 4.31
C PRO A 12 -19.11 -36.75 4.20
N ARG A 13 -17.83 -36.88 4.57
CA ARG A 13 -16.79 -35.87 4.35
C ARG A 13 -16.62 -35.64 2.85
N GLY A 14 -17.34 -34.66 2.31
CA GLY A 14 -16.86 -33.89 1.17
C GLY A 14 -15.72 -33.03 1.67
N PHE A 15 -14.52 -33.22 1.12
CA PHE A 15 -13.43 -32.28 1.27
C PHE A 15 -13.93 -30.91 0.77
N GLU A 16 -14.16 -29.95 1.67
CA GLU A 16 -14.17 -28.55 1.29
C GLU A 16 -12.76 -28.22 0.81
N LEU A 17 -12.56 -28.18 -0.52
CA LEU A 17 -11.42 -27.49 -1.09
C LEU A 17 -11.44 -26.07 -0.54
N GLY A 18 -10.41 -25.72 0.23
CA GLY A 18 -10.26 -24.39 0.80
C GLY A 18 -10.43 -23.34 -0.29
N TYR A 19 -11.28 -22.35 -0.01
CA TYR A 19 -11.28 -21.10 -0.74
C TYR A 19 -9.84 -20.61 -0.81
N ALA A 20 -9.29 -20.54 -2.02
CA ALA A 20 -7.98 -19.96 -2.25
C ALA A 20 -7.95 -18.59 -1.57
N PHE A 21 -6.96 -18.37 -0.71
CA PHE A 21 -6.79 -17.13 0.04
C PHE A 21 -6.68 -15.99 -0.98
N TYR A 22 -7.75 -15.20 -1.17
CA TYR A 22 -7.71 -14.04 -2.05
C TYR A 22 -6.78 -13.02 -1.41
N LEU A 23 -5.60 -12.83 -1.99
CA LEU A 23 -4.72 -11.72 -1.64
C LEU A 23 -5.29 -10.46 -2.31
N PRO A 24 -5.85 -9.51 -1.55
CA PRO A 24 -6.48 -8.35 -2.14
C PRO A 24 -5.49 -7.56 -2.99
N GLY A 25 -5.89 -7.22 -4.22
CA GLY A 25 -5.06 -6.51 -5.20
C GLY A 25 -4.12 -7.39 -6.04
N SER A 26 -4.09 -8.71 -5.84
CA SER A 26 -3.25 -9.65 -6.62
C SER A 26 -3.90 -10.15 -7.91
N TYR A 27 -5.23 -10.10 -8.00
CA TYR A 27 -5.98 -10.51 -9.20
C TYR A 27 -6.96 -9.42 -9.64
N PRO A 28 -7.22 -9.30 -10.96
CA PRO A 28 -8.21 -8.37 -11.47
C PRO A 28 -9.62 -8.76 -11.06
N HIS A 29 -10.37 -7.81 -10.50
CA HIS A 29 -11.79 -7.98 -10.25
C HIS A 29 -12.58 -7.58 -11.51
N LYS A 30 -13.32 -8.54 -12.10
CA LYS A 30 -14.22 -8.30 -13.23
C LYS A 30 -15.55 -7.76 -12.69
N TYR A 31 -15.95 -6.57 -13.13
CA TYR A 31 -17.24 -5.97 -12.79
C TYR A 31 -18.14 -5.90 -14.03
N GLY A 32 -19.40 -6.29 -13.89
CA GLY A 32 -20.44 -6.04 -14.89
C GLY A 32 -20.94 -4.60 -14.87
N VAL A 33 -21.72 -4.22 -15.88
CA VAL A 33 -22.36 -2.90 -15.92
C VAL A 33 -23.41 -2.83 -14.81
N GLY A 34 -23.39 -1.74 -14.02
CA GLY A 34 -24.31 -1.55 -12.90
C GLY A 34 -23.88 -2.21 -11.58
N ASP A 35 -22.80 -2.99 -11.56
CA ASP A 35 -22.25 -3.55 -10.32
C ASP A 35 -21.88 -2.45 -9.33
N LEU A 36 -22.12 -2.72 -8.04
CA LEU A 36 -21.81 -1.78 -6.97
C LEU A 36 -20.30 -1.76 -6.70
N LEU A 37 -19.74 -0.56 -6.80
CA LEU A 37 -18.35 -0.26 -6.49
C LEU A 37 -18.27 0.41 -5.12
N ASN A 38 -17.61 -0.27 -4.19
CA ASN A 38 -17.45 0.20 -2.82
C ASN A 38 -16.22 1.09 -2.70
N VAL A 39 -16.46 2.38 -2.46
CA VAL A 39 -15.40 3.34 -2.11
C VAL A 39 -15.13 3.25 -0.61
N LYS A 40 -13.87 3.23 -0.23
CA LYS A 40 -13.42 3.21 1.16
C LYS A 40 -12.71 4.52 1.49
N VAL A 41 -12.71 4.86 2.78
CA VAL A 41 -11.95 5.98 3.34
C VAL A 41 -10.83 5.42 4.21
N ASN A 42 -9.65 6.03 4.18
CA ASN A 42 -8.58 5.76 5.12
C ASN A 42 -8.41 6.95 6.07
N SER A 43 -7.58 6.80 7.09
CA SER A 43 -7.18 7.86 8.01
C SER A 43 -6.73 9.13 7.26
N LEU A 44 -7.08 10.27 7.84
CA LEU A 44 -6.60 11.59 7.41
C LEU A 44 -5.11 11.68 7.68
N THR A 45 -4.36 12.12 6.68
CA THR A 45 -2.90 12.29 6.79
C THR A 45 -2.51 13.71 6.43
N SER A 46 -1.46 14.24 7.05
CA SER A 46 -0.87 15.52 6.65
C SER A 46 0.61 15.38 6.32
N ILE A 47 1.13 16.39 5.61
CA ILE A 47 2.55 16.59 5.32
C ILE A 47 3.24 17.28 6.50
N ASP A 48 2.52 18.13 7.24
CA ASP A 48 3.10 18.91 8.34
C ASP A 48 3.16 18.08 9.63
N PRO A 49 2.04 17.74 10.28
CA PRO A 49 2.04 16.71 11.32
C PRO A 49 1.92 15.31 10.72
N GLU A 50 2.79 14.40 11.15
CA GLU A 50 2.77 12.98 10.76
C GLU A 50 1.75 12.14 11.56
N LEU A 51 0.84 12.77 12.30
CA LEU A 51 -0.15 12.08 13.13
C LEU A 51 -1.44 11.79 12.34
N PRO A 52 -1.81 10.52 12.14
CA PRO A 52 -3.06 10.18 11.45
C PRO A 52 -4.28 10.35 12.37
N TYR A 53 -5.39 10.80 11.80
CA TYR A 53 -6.69 10.88 12.49
C TYR A 53 -7.77 10.12 11.71
N SER A 54 -8.76 9.55 12.39
CA SER A 54 -9.89 8.89 11.70
C SER A 54 -10.64 9.87 10.81
N TYR A 55 -11.10 9.40 9.65
CA TYR A 55 -11.91 10.18 8.72
C TYR A 55 -13.15 10.79 9.42
N TYR A 56 -13.87 9.98 10.19
CA TYR A 56 -15.09 10.39 10.91
C TYR A 56 -14.82 11.21 12.18
N SER A 57 -13.58 11.59 12.47
CA SER A 57 -13.28 12.59 13.50
C SER A 57 -13.69 14.01 13.09
N LEU A 58 -13.84 14.24 11.78
CA LEU A 58 -14.41 15.45 11.21
C LEU A 58 -15.90 15.24 10.92
N PRO A 59 -16.70 16.32 10.84
CA PRO A 59 -18.14 16.26 10.60
C PRO A 59 -18.46 15.93 9.13
N PHE A 60 -17.96 14.80 8.62
CA PHE A 60 -18.30 14.25 7.32
C PHE A 60 -19.58 13.39 7.40
N CYS A 61 -20.16 13.10 6.25
CA CYS A 61 -21.33 12.24 6.16
C CYS A 61 -20.98 10.80 6.53
N GLN A 62 -21.78 10.21 7.42
CA GLN A 62 -21.69 8.80 7.76
C GLN A 62 -22.61 7.96 6.87
N PRO A 63 -22.22 6.72 6.53
CA PRO A 63 -23.07 5.80 5.80
C PRO A 63 -24.29 5.37 6.64
N GLN A 64 -25.43 5.12 5.98
CA GLN A 64 -26.69 4.72 6.66
C GLN A 64 -26.58 3.39 7.43
N GLU A 65 -25.68 2.50 6.99
CA GLU A 65 -25.46 1.18 7.57
C GLU A 65 -24.50 1.19 8.78
N GLY A 66 -24.07 2.39 9.19
CA GLY A 66 -23.06 2.58 10.22
C GLY A 66 -21.63 2.45 9.69
N VAL A 67 -20.69 3.00 10.46
CA VAL A 67 -19.26 2.92 10.17
C VAL A 67 -18.76 1.51 10.50
N LYS A 68 -18.16 0.85 9.52
CA LYS A 68 -17.59 -0.50 9.63
C LYS A 68 -16.15 -0.48 9.15
N ASP A 69 -15.25 -1.02 9.97
CA ASP A 69 -13.87 -1.24 9.58
C ASP A 69 -13.82 -2.27 8.44
N SER A 70 -13.02 -1.98 7.41
CA SER A 70 -12.94 -2.70 6.14
C SER A 70 -11.50 -3.01 5.74
N ALA A 71 -10.61 -3.19 6.73
CA ALA A 71 -9.22 -3.60 6.52
C ALA A 71 -9.19 -4.95 5.80
N GLU A 72 -8.44 -5.04 4.70
CA GLU A 72 -8.45 -6.24 3.85
C GLU A 72 -7.30 -7.20 4.20
N ASN A 73 -6.22 -6.70 4.82
CA ASN A 73 -5.07 -7.51 5.19
C ASN A 73 -4.46 -7.15 6.56
N LEU A 74 -3.68 -8.08 7.09
CA LEU A 74 -3.02 -7.95 8.40
C LEU A 74 -2.02 -6.78 8.42
N GLY A 75 -1.33 -6.54 7.31
CA GLY A 75 -0.36 -5.45 7.19
C GLY A 75 -0.99 -4.07 7.34
N GLU A 76 -2.16 -3.83 6.74
CA GLU A 76 -2.94 -2.60 6.93
C GLU A 76 -3.31 -2.40 8.41
N LEU A 77 -3.78 -3.46 9.07
CA LEU A 77 -4.12 -3.40 10.48
C LEU A 77 -2.91 -3.05 11.36
N LEU A 78 -1.76 -3.65 11.08
CA LEU A 78 -0.52 -3.41 11.83
C LEU A 78 0.09 -2.03 11.58
N MET A 79 -0.14 -1.44 10.40
CA MET A 79 0.25 -0.05 10.12
C MET A 79 -0.60 0.98 10.87
N GLY A 80 -1.69 0.55 11.51
CA GLY A 80 -2.65 1.45 12.13
C GLY A 80 -3.51 2.20 11.10
N ASP A 81 -3.58 1.70 9.87
CA ASP A 81 -4.49 2.22 8.87
C ASP A 81 -5.92 1.86 9.30
N LYS A 82 -6.78 2.87 9.39
CA LYS A 82 -8.17 2.71 9.76
C LYS A 82 -9.04 2.87 8.52
N ILE A 83 -9.04 1.81 7.71
CA ILE A 83 -9.84 1.77 6.48
C ILE A 83 -11.29 1.49 6.88
N GLU A 84 -12.18 2.44 6.60
CA GLU A 84 -13.60 2.39 6.95
C GLU A 84 -14.45 2.46 5.67
N ASN A 85 -15.67 1.93 5.72
CA ASN A 85 -16.63 2.09 4.63
C ASN A 85 -16.99 3.57 4.43
N SER A 86 -17.19 4.00 3.18
CA SER A 86 -17.60 5.38 2.87
C SER A 86 -19.09 5.46 2.48
N PRO A 87 -19.70 6.65 2.55
CA PRO A 87 -21.04 6.90 2.03
C PRO A 87 -21.11 7.01 0.49
N TYR A 88 -19.99 6.91 -0.24
CA TYR A 88 -20.01 7.02 -1.70
C TYR A 88 -20.41 5.68 -2.33
N ARG A 89 -21.41 5.70 -3.21
CA ARG A 89 -21.89 4.52 -3.93
C ARG A 89 -21.74 4.77 -5.42
N PHE A 90 -20.86 4.01 -6.06
CA PHE A 90 -20.71 4.06 -7.50
C PHE A 90 -21.34 2.81 -8.11
N LYS A 91 -21.93 2.97 -9.29
CA LYS A 91 -22.39 1.85 -10.12
C LYS A 91 -21.50 1.81 -11.35
N MET A 92 -20.94 0.65 -11.63
CA MET A 92 -20.00 0.48 -12.74
C MET A 92 -20.62 0.99 -14.05
N TYR A 93 -19.87 1.82 -14.78
CA TYR A 93 -20.24 2.40 -16.07
C TYR A 93 -21.52 3.25 -16.07
N THR A 94 -21.95 3.74 -14.89
CA THR A 94 -23.12 4.62 -14.76
C THR A 94 -22.69 6.01 -14.31
N ASN A 95 -22.75 6.98 -15.21
CA ASN A 95 -22.43 8.37 -14.89
C ASN A 95 -23.57 9.01 -14.09
N GLU A 96 -23.27 9.45 -12.87
CA GLU A 96 -24.23 10.12 -11.99
C GLU A 96 -23.68 11.51 -11.63
N THR A 97 -24.50 12.54 -11.79
CA THR A 97 -24.10 13.93 -11.51
C THR A 97 -24.95 14.51 -10.39
N GLU A 98 -24.34 15.40 -9.60
CA GLU A 98 -25.04 16.22 -8.61
C GLU A 98 -25.75 15.38 -7.53
N ILE A 99 -25.15 14.27 -7.12
CA ILE A 99 -25.72 13.40 -6.10
C ILE A 99 -25.57 14.05 -4.73
N PHE A 100 -26.70 14.22 -4.03
CA PHE A 100 -26.71 14.71 -2.65
C PHE A 100 -26.36 13.60 -1.68
N MET A 101 -25.41 13.86 -0.78
CA MET A 101 -24.96 12.88 0.19
C MET A 101 -25.61 13.14 1.56
N CYS A 102 -25.22 14.22 2.22
CA CYS A 102 -25.86 14.63 3.46
C CYS A 102 -25.68 16.12 3.72
N GLN A 103 -26.46 16.61 4.66
CA GLN A 103 -26.23 17.89 5.31
C GLN A 103 -25.83 17.63 6.76
N THR A 104 -24.72 18.23 7.19
CA THR A 104 -24.27 18.12 8.57
C THR A 104 -25.23 18.83 9.50
N LYS A 105 -25.13 18.52 10.79
CA LYS A 105 -25.67 19.40 11.82
C LYS A 105 -24.95 20.76 11.76
N PRO A 106 -25.58 21.84 12.25
CA PRO A 106 -24.89 23.11 12.47
C PRO A 106 -23.58 22.87 13.22
N LEU A 107 -22.46 23.36 12.67
CA LEU A 107 -21.14 23.12 13.25
C LEU A 107 -21.06 23.75 14.64
N SER A 108 -20.77 22.93 15.66
CA SER A 108 -20.50 23.44 17.00
C SER A 108 -19.20 24.25 17.02
N GLY A 109 -19.03 25.13 18.01
CA GLY A 109 -17.81 25.93 18.16
C GLY A 109 -16.54 25.10 18.32
N GLU A 110 -16.62 23.89 18.89
CA GLU A 110 -15.50 22.96 18.99
C GLU A 110 -15.17 22.30 17.65
N GLU A 111 -16.18 21.79 16.93
CA GLU A 111 -16.00 21.21 15.60
C GLU A 111 -15.47 22.24 14.60
N PHE A 112 -15.94 23.49 14.69
CA PHE A 112 -15.44 24.59 13.88
C PHE A 112 -13.95 24.86 14.13
N LYS A 113 -13.53 24.93 15.40
CA LYS A 113 -12.11 25.10 15.78
C LYS A 113 -11.26 23.90 15.33
N LEU A 114 -11.77 22.68 15.49
CA LEU A 114 -11.09 21.47 15.06
C LEU A 114 -10.89 21.47 13.54
N LEU A 115 -11.94 21.77 12.78
CA LEU A 115 -11.89 21.82 11.31
C LEU A 115 -10.93 22.91 10.83
N LYS A 116 -10.95 24.10 11.44
CA LYS A 116 -10.00 25.19 11.20
C LYS A 116 -8.56 24.71 11.41
N LYS A 117 -8.29 24.06 12.54
CA LYS A 117 -6.99 23.49 12.87
C LYS A 117 -6.55 22.45 11.83
N ARG A 118 -7.44 21.56 11.38
CA ARG A 118 -7.10 20.56 10.34
C ARG A 118 -6.81 21.17 8.98
N ILE A 119 -7.47 22.28 8.63
CA ILE A 119 -7.19 23.01 7.40
C ILE A 119 -5.83 23.72 7.49
N ASP A 120 -5.54 24.36 8.63
CA ASP A 120 -4.23 25.00 8.87
C ASP A 120 -3.09 23.97 8.85
N GLU A 121 -3.33 22.79 9.42
CA GLU A 121 -2.39 21.66 9.42
C GLU A 121 -2.38 20.88 8.09
N MET A 122 -3.02 21.36 7.01
CA MET A 122 -3.02 20.75 5.66
C MET A 122 -3.43 19.25 5.59
N TYR A 123 -4.38 18.82 6.42
CA TYR A 123 -4.87 17.44 6.36
C TYR A 123 -5.51 17.10 5.02
N GLN A 124 -5.23 15.88 4.57
CA GLN A 124 -5.72 15.29 3.34
C GLN A 124 -6.59 14.07 3.64
N VAL A 125 -7.69 13.97 2.90
CA VAL A 125 -8.59 12.83 2.88
C VAL A 125 -8.07 11.82 1.88
N ASN A 126 -7.90 10.58 2.34
CA ASN A 126 -7.49 9.46 1.52
C ASN A 126 -8.70 8.57 1.20
N LEU A 127 -9.04 8.48 -0.08
CA LEU A 127 -10.09 7.60 -0.59
C LEU A 127 -9.44 6.44 -1.35
N ILE A 128 -10.08 5.26 -1.30
CA ILE A 128 -9.59 4.04 -1.93
C ILE A 128 -10.74 3.40 -2.71
N LEU A 129 -10.47 2.99 -3.95
CA LEU A 129 -11.40 2.24 -4.80
C LEU A 129 -10.63 1.10 -5.47
N ASP A 130 -11.09 -0.14 -5.32
CA ASP A 130 -10.42 -1.35 -5.84
C ASP A 130 -8.91 -1.38 -5.55
N ASN A 131 -8.55 -1.07 -4.29
CA ASN A 131 -7.18 -0.92 -3.79
C ASN A 131 -6.35 0.21 -4.40
N LEU A 132 -6.91 1.03 -5.29
CA LEU A 132 -6.26 2.22 -5.81
C LEU A 132 -6.61 3.45 -4.98
N PRO A 133 -5.63 4.24 -4.52
CA PRO A 133 -5.93 5.50 -3.86
C PRO A 133 -6.49 6.51 -4.87
N ALA A 134 -7.30 7.45 -4.40
CA ALA A 134 -7.72 8.58 -5.22
C ALA A 134 -6.54 9.50 -5.51
N ILE A 135 -6.43 9.98 -6.75
CA ILE A 135 -5.42 10.98 -7.13
C ILE A 135 -6.06 12.27 -7.59
N ARG A 136 -5.37 13.38 -7.33
CA ARG A 136 -5.72 14.68 -7.90
C ARG A 136 -4.54 15.26 -8.66
N TYR A 137 -4.85 15.96 -9.73
CA TYR A 137 -3.88 16.71 -10.51
C TYR A 137 -3.97 18.19 -10.18
N THR A 138 -2.85 18.79 -9.76
CA THR A 138 -2.73 20.23 -9.56
C THR A 138 -1.82 20.81 -10.62
N ARG A 139 -2.30 21.80 -11.38
CA ARG A 139 -1.46 22.50 -12.35
C ARG A 139 -0.71 23.64 -11.65
N LYS A 140 0.63 23.56 -11.60
CA LYS A 140 1.49 24.68 -11.16
C LYS A 140 2.50 24.99 -12.26
N ALA A 141 2.48 26.23 -12.76
CA ALA A 141 3.50 26.78 -13.67
C ALA A 141 3.90 25.88 -14.86
N GLY A 142 2.93 25.19 -15.47
CA GLY A 142 3.16 24.34 -16.65
C GLY A 142 3.45 22.85 -16.38
N TYR A 143 3.60 22.45 -15.12
CA TYR A 143 3.74 21.05 -14.70
C TYR A 143 2.48 20.55 -13.98
N PHE A 144 2.17 19.26 -14.13
CA PHE A 144 1.04 18.59 -13.47
C PHE A 144 1.54 17.85 -12.24
N LEU A 145 1.33 18.45 -11.06
CA LEU A 145 1.71 17.82 -9.81
C LEU A 145 0.61 16.86 -9.37
N ARG A 146 0.96 15.58 -9.21
CA ARG A 146 0.06 14.53 -8.75
C ARG A 146 0.11 14.42 -7.23
N TRP A 147 -1.06 14.40 -6.60
CA TRP A 147 -1.21 14.16 -5.17
C TRP A 147 -2.13 12.97 -4.93
N THR A 148 -1.89 12.21 -3.86
CA THR A 148 -2.82 11.20 -3.34
C THR A 148 -3.81 11.88 -2.41
N GLY A 149 -5.10 11.59 -2.59
CA GLY A 149 -6.17 12.20 -1.80
C GLY A 149 -6.44 13.66 -2.16
N TYR A 150 -7.26 14.31 -1.33
CA TYR A 150 -7.60 15.72 -1.47
C TYR A 150 -7.58 16.44 -0.12
N PRO A 151 -7.18 17.72 -0.05
CA PRO A 151 -7.17 18.47 1.21
C PRO A 151 -8.61 18.64 1.73
N VAL A 152 -8.78 18.64 3.05
CA VAL A 152 -10.08 18.89 3.69
C VAL A 152 -10.63 20.27 3.30
N GLY A 153 -9.74 21.25 3.17
CA GLY A 153 -10.08 22.63 2.86
C GLY A 153 -8.86 23.47 2.54
N ILE A 154 -9.07 24.76 2.33
CA ILE A 154 -8.02 25.74 2.08
C ILE A 154 -8.32 27.04 2.82
N LYS A 155 -7.27 27.68 3.33
CA LYS A 155 -7.34 29.04 3.86
C LYS A 155 -6.98 30.02 2.75
N VAL A 156 -7.88 30.94 2.44
CA VAL A 156 -7.64 32.03 1.48
C VAL A 156 -7.86 33.34 2.21
N GLN A 157 -6.81 34.16 2.27
CA GLN A 157 -6.76 35.39 3.09
C GLN A 157 -7.02 35.07 4.57
N ASP A 158 -8.19 35.42 5.09
CA ASP A 158 -8.60 35.20 6.48
C ASP A 158 -9.85 34.31 6.60
N ALA A 159 -10.34 33.77 5.49
CA ALA A 159 -11.47 32.87 5.44
C ALA A 159 -11.04 31.42 5.19
N TYR A 160 -11.75 30.50 5.83
CA TYR A 160 -11.54 29.06 5.72
C TYR A 160 -12.62 28.48 4.82
N TYR A 161 -12.20 27.69 3.82
CA TYR A 161 -13.09 27.07 2.86
C TYR A 161 -12.96 25.56 2.92
N VAL A 162 -14.07 24.83 2.80
CA VAL A 162 -14.10 23.36 2.74
C VAL A 162 -14.44 22.91 1.33
N PHE A 163 -13.83 21.79 0.95
CA PHE A 163 -14.20 21.07 -0.26
C PHE A 163 -15.35 20.11 0.06
N ASN A 164 -16.54 20.49 -0.39
CA ASN A 164 -17.79 19.79 -0.09
C ASN A 164 -18.42 19.12 -1.31
N HIS A 165 -18.00 19.51 -2.52
CA HIS A 165 -18.39 18.85 -3.76
C HIS A 165 -17.20 18.08 -4.34
N LEU A 166 -17.36 16.78 -4.59
CA LEU A 166 -16.30 15.95 -5.16
C LEU A 166 -16.70 15.43 -6.54
N LYS A 167 -15.88 15.71 -7.54
CA LYS A 167 -16.00 15.13 -8.87
C LYS A 167 -15.04 13.95 -9.00
N PHE A 168 -15.59 12.75 -9.12
CA PHE A 168 -14.83 11.52 -9.31
C PHE A 168 -14.75 11.16 -10.78
N THR A 169 -13.57 10.76 -11.23
CA THR A 169 -13.37 10.13 -12.54
C THR A 169 -12.77 8.75 -12.33
N VAL A 170 -13.53 7.72 -12.68
CA VAL A 170 -13.09 6.32 -12.59
C VAL A 170 -12.64 5.89 -13.97
N LEU A 171 -11.36 5.55 -14.10
CA LEU A 171 -10.81 5.02 -15.33
C LEU A 171 -11.08 3.51 -15.38
N VAL A 172 -11.73 3.07 -16.44
CA VAL A 172 -12.09 1.66 -16.65
C VAL A 172 -11.41 1.10 -17.89
N HIS A 173 -11.05 -0.17 -17.83
CA HIS A 173 -10.51 -0.91 -18.97
C HIS A 173 -11.40 -2.12 -19.23
N LYS A 174 -11.64 -2.44 -20.51
CA LYS A 174 -12.38 -3.64 -20.87
C LYS A 174 -11.62 -4.88 -20.44
N TYR A 175 -12.33 -5.83 -19.85
CA TYR A 175 -11.76 -7.12 -19.48
C TYR A 175 -11.54 -7.93 -20.76
N GLU A 176 -10.32 -7.91 -21.27
CA GLU A 176 -9.90 -8.87 -22.29
C GLU A 176 -9.69 -10.21 -21.61
N GLU A 177 -10.53 -11.19 -21.93
CA GLU A 177 -10.25 -12.60 -21.62
C GLU A 177 -9.02 -13.03 -22.38
N THR A 178 -7.85 -12.78 -21.78
CA THR A 178 -6.64 -13.41 -22.24
C THR A 178 -6.82 -14.92 -22.04
N ASN A 179 -6.75 -15.67 -23.15
CA ASN A 179 -6.77 -17.13 -23.20
C ASN A 179 -5.61 -17.81 -22.41
N VAL A 180 -5.02 -17.12 -21.43
CA VAL A 180 -3.77 -17.46 -20.74
C VAL A 180 -4.05 -18.02 -19.33
N ALA A 181 -5.29 -17.98 -18.84
CA ALA A 181 -5.65 -18.54 -17.53
C ALA A 181 -5.73 -20.09 -17.48
N ARG A 182 -5.05 -20.83 -18.38
CA ARG A 182 -5.08 -22.30 -18.42
C ARG A 182 -3.73 -23.01 -18.23
N VAL A 183 -2.66 -22.33 -17.79
CA VAL A 183 -1.33 -22.99 -17.61
C VAL A 183 -0.75 -22.86 -16.20
N MET A 184 -1.57 -22.60 -15.18
CA MET A 184 -1.16 -22.78 -13.78
C MET A 184 -2.17 -23.64 -13.02
N GLY A 185 -2.22 -24.91 -13.44
CA GLY A 185 -2.88 -25.99 -12.72
C GLY A 185 -2.10 -27.25 -13.03
N THR A 186 -1.40 -27.74 -12.01
CA THR A 186 -0.76 -29.06 -11.86
C THR A 186 -1.05 -30.09 -12.95
N GLY A 187 0.03 -30.67 -13.48
CA GLY A 187 -0.02 -31.79 -14.41
C GLY A 187 -0.78 -32.97 -13.84
N ASP A 188 -2.04 -33.08 -14.25
CA ASP A 188 -2.72 -34.34 -14.47
C ASP A 188 -3.71 -34.11 -15.61
N GLY A 189 -3.65 -34.99 -16.61
CA GLY A 189 -4.44 -34.89 -17.83
C GLY A 189 -5.93 -34.90 -17.49
N ALA A 190 -6.55 -33.72 -17.57
CA ALA A 190 -7.99 -33.57 -17.52
C ALA A 190 -8.49 -33.14 -18.90
N GLU A 191 -9.42 -33.94 -19.41
CA GLU A 191 -10.10 -33.77 -20.67
C GLU A 191 -10.58 -32.33 -20.88
N VAL A 192 -10.41 -31.87 -22.12
CA VAL A 192 -10.86 -30.57 -22.61
C VAL A 192 -12.38 -30.57 -22.69
N ILE A 193 -13.06 -30.35 -21.56
CA ILE A 193 -14.45 -29.91 -21.59
C ILE A 193 -14.43 -28.42 -21.87
N SER A 194 -14.55 -28.10 -23.16
CA SER A 194 -14.99 -26.80 -23.62
C SER A 194 -16.44 -26.66 -23.19
N THR A 195 -16.72 -26.04 -22.04
CA THR A 195 -18.03 -25.45 -21.81
C THR A 195 -18.12 -24.19 -22.67
N VAL A 196 -18.27 -24.40 -23.98
CA VAL A 196 -18.94 -23.44 -24.85
C VAL A 196 -20.38 -23.41 -24.35
N GLY A 197 -20.62 -22.59 -23.33
CA GLY A 197 -21.95 -22.16 -22.96
C GLY A 197 -22.51 -21.36 -24.12
N LYS A 198 -23.40 -21.99 -24.89
CA LYS A 198 -24.36 -21.26 -25.72
C LYS A 198 -25.25 -20.44 -24.80
N ASP A 199 -25.05 -19.14 -24.74
CA ASP A 199 -26.13 -18.17 -24.95
C ASP A 199 -25.56 -16.76 -25.12
N GLY A 200 -26.10 -16.03 -26.09
CA GLY A 200 -25.65 -14.69 -26.45
C GLY A 200 -26.14 -13.65 -25.46
N SER A 201 -25.26 -13.23 -24.54
CA SER A 201 -25.22 -11.89 -23.91
C SER A 201 -24.17 -11.89 -22.79
N GLU A 202 -22.91 -12.20 -23.06
CA GLU A 202 -21.86 -11.86 -22.09
C GLU A 202 -21.60 -10.36 -22.20
N GLU A 203 -22.23 -9.59 -21.31
CA GLU A 203 -21.90 -8.19 -21.17
C GLU A 203 -20.40 -8.04 -20.93
N PRO A 204 -19.73 -7.10 -21.62
CA PRO A 204 -18.30 -6.90 -21.44
C PRO A 204 -18.04 -6.54 -19.97
N GLY A 205 -17.21 -7.35 -19.30
CA GLY A 205 -16.73 -7.02 -17.96
C GLY A 205 -15.74 -5.86 -18.03
N TYR A 206 -15.70 -5.04 -16.99
CA TYR A 206 -14.78 -3.91 -16.85
C TYR A 206 -13.92 -4.06 -15.60
N MET A 207 -12.70 -3.54 -15.65
CA MET A 207 -11.78 -3.44 -14.52
C MET A 207 -11.50 -1.98 -14.21
N VAL A 208 -11.34 -1.66 -12.92
CA VAL A 208 -10.91 -0.34 -12.48
C VAL A 208 -9.39 -0.23 -12.62
N VAL A 209 -8.94 0.76 -13.39
CA VAL A 209 -7.51 0.98 -13.68
C VAL A 209 -7.00 2.34 -13.21
N GLY A 210 -7.88 3.22 -12.75
CA GLY A 210 -7.50 4.49 -12.16
C GLY A 210 -8.65 5.14 -11.41
N PHE A 211 -8.31 5.92 -10.39
CA PHE A 211 -9.29 6.61 -9.57
C PHE A 211 -8.86 8.04 -9.31
N GLU A 212 -9.55 9.00 -9.93
CA GLU A 212 -9.24 10.42 -9.85
C GLU A 212 -10.33 11.19 -9.11
N VAL A 213 -9.92 12.24 -8.39
CA VAL A 213 -10.80 13.13 -7.64
C VAL A 213 -10.45 14.59 -7.90
N VAL A 214 -11.47 15.39 -8.18
CA VAL A 214 -11.37 16.85 -8.29
C VAL A 214 -12.25 17.46 -7.19
N PRO A 215 -11.64 18.05 -6.15
CA PRO A 215 -12.37 18.69 -5.07
C PRO A 215 -12.80 20.11 -5.45
N CYS A 216 -14.05 20.46 -5.17
CA CYS A 216 -14.64 21.76 -5.40
C CYS A 216 -15.34 22.28 -4.14
N SER A 217 -15.30 23.60 -3.96
CA SER A 217 -15.94 24.28 -2.83
C SER A 217 -17.16 25.05 -3.35
N VAL A 218 -18.35 24.52 -3.10
CA VAL A 218 -19.62 25.01 -3.66
C VAL A 218 -20.54 25.44 -2.52
N GLN A 219 -21.03 26.67 -2.58
CA GLN A 219 -22.03 27.13 -1.62
C GLN A 219 -23.41 26.58 -2.01
N HIS A 220 -23.94 25.66 -1.19
CA HIS A 220 -25.27 25.10 -1.38
C HIS A 220 -26.33 25.97 -0.70
N ALA A 221 -27.49 26.11 -1.34
CA ALA A 221 -28.63 26.78 -0.72
C ALA A 221 -29.19 25.90 0.42
N PRO A 222 -29.34 26.42 1.65
CA PRO A 222 -29.75 25.63 2.81
C PRO A 222 -31.17 25.07 2.67
N ASP A 223 -32.06 25.75 1.93
CA ASP A 223 -33.46 25.33 1.77
C ASP A 223 -33.64 24.19 0.77
N SER A 224 -32.74 24.07 -0.22
CA SER A 224 -32.75 22.99 -1.20
C SER A 224 -32.29 21.67 -0.59
N ALA A 225 -31.51 21.70 0.50
CA ALA A 225 -30.93 20.51 1.14
C ALA A 225 -31.85 19.87 2.20
N LYS A 226 -32.75 20.64 2.84
CA LYS A 226 -33.55 20.17 3.99
C LYS A 226 -34.48 18.98 3.71
N ASN A 227 -34.94 18.82 2.46
CA ASN A 227 -35.89 17.77 2.07
C ASN A 227 -35.28 16.67 1.18
N LEU A 228 -33.97 16.72 0.91
CA LEU A 228 -33.30 15.73 0.06
C LEU A 228 -32.90 14.51 0.89
N LYS A 229 -33.25 13.34 0.40
CA LYS A 229 -32.72 12.07 0.92
C LYS A 229 -31.33 11.83 0.30
N MET A 230 -30.50 11.10 1.03
CA MET A 230 -29.20 10.64 0.55
C MET A 230 -29.35 9.90 -0.79
N TYR A 231 -28.46 10.19 -1.74
CA TYR A 231 -28.44 9.71 -3.13
C TYR A 231 -29.46 10.31 -4.10
N ASN A 232 -30.27 11.29 -3.67
CA ASN A 232 -31.11 12.02 -4.61
C ASN A 232 -30.30 13.02 -5.43
N LYS A 233 -30.76 13.29 -6.66
CA LYS A 233 -30.19 14.35 -7.47
C LYS A 233 -30.46 15.72 -6.84
N TYR A 234 -29.42 16.54 -6.72
CA TYR A 234 -29.51 17.90 -6.24
C TYR A 234 -30.20 18.77 -7.29
N PRO A 235 -31.14 19.65 -6.91
CA PRO A 235 -32.02 20.33 -7.84
C PRO A 235 -31.34 21.47 -8.62
N THR A 236 -30.23 22.02 -8.12
CA THR A 236 -29.53 23.11 -8.80
C THR A 236 -28.27 22.60 -9.50
N PRO A 237 -27.95 23.12 -10.69
CA PRO A 237 -26.78 22.69 -11.43
C PRO A 237 -25.50 23.13 -10.72
N ILE A 238 -24.60 22.19 -10.45
CA ILE A 238 -23.35 22.46 -9.73
C ILE A 238 -22.21 22.63 -10.75
N LYS A 239 -21.61 23.83 -10.81
CA LYS A 239 -20.39 24.06 -11.58
C LYS A 239 -19.17 23.89 -10.67
N CYS A 240 -18.46 22.77 -10.84
CA CYS A 240 -17.21 22.48 -10.15
C CYS A 240 -16.03 23.17 -10.87
N ASP A 241 -15.57 24.30 -10.35
CA ASP A 241 -14.32 24.94 -10.76
C ASP A 241 -13.28 24.80 -9.63
N PRO A 242 -12.17 24.07 -9.84
CA PRO A 242 -11.16 23.81 -8.82
C PRO A 242 -10.36 25.06 -8.44
N THR A 243 -10.47 26.16 -9.18
CA THR A 243 -9.75 27.41 -8.90
C THR A 243 -10.53 28.38 -8.02
N THR A 244 -11.85 28.18 -7.92
CA THR A 244 -12.74 29.05 -7.15
C THR A 244 -13.16 28.39 -5.85
N VAL A 245 -13.25 29.18 -4.78
CA VAL A 245 -13.76 28.72 -3.49
C VAL A 245 -14.97 29.55 -3.09
N ALA A 246 -16.11 28.89 -2.85
CA ALA A 246 -17.37 29.57 -2.54
C ALA A 246 -17.89 29.24 -1.13
N MET A 247 -17.60 28.05 -0.59
CA MET A 247 -18.14 27.62 0.70
C MET A 247 -17.22 28.01 1.86
N ALA A 248 -17.40 29.22 2.39
CA ALA A 248 -16.74 29.66 3.61
C ALA A 248 -17.37 29.00 4.84
N ILE A 249 -16.55 28.50 5.76
CA ILE A 249 -17.00 27.86 6.99
C ILE A 249 -17.31 28.96 8.02
N LYS A 250 -18.46 28.86 8.68
CA LYS A 250 -18.82 29.68 9.84
C LYS A 250 -19.36 28.82 10.97
N GLU A 251 -19.26 29.34 12.18
CA GLU A 251 -19.84 28.71 13.37
C GLU A 251 -21.38 28.67 13.25
N ASN A 252 -22.00 27.55 13.67
CA ASN A 252 -23.44 27.29 13.56
C ASN A 252 -24.04 27.24 12.15
N GLU A 253 -23.22 27.16 11.09
CA GLU A 253 -23.70 26.90 9.73
C GLU A 253 -23.52 25.41 9.36
N PRO A 254 -24.54 24.75 8.78
CA PRO A 254 -24.40 23.38 8.30
C PRO A 254 -23.69 23.33 6.95
N VAL A 255 -22.98 22.24 6.68
CA VAL A 255 -22.30 21.98 5.40
C VAL A 255 -23.06 20.89 4.65
N SER A 256 -23.39 21.14 3.39
CA SER A 256 -23.98 20.13 2.50
C SER A 256 -22.89 19.53 1.63
N PHE A 257 -22.84 18.20 1.58
CA PHE A 257 -21.91 17.44 0.76
C PHE A 257 -22.62 16.85 -0.45
N THR A 258 -21.98 16.97 -1.60
CA THR A 258 -22.48 16.45 -2.87
C THR A 258 -21.32 15.79 -3.64
N TYR A 259 -21.62 14.90 -4.57
CA TYR A 259 -20.61 14.33 -5.44
C TYR A 259 -21.15 14.03 -6.83
N GLU A 260 -20.24 13.81 -7.76
CA GLU A 260 -20.53 13.30 -9.09
C GLU A 260 -19.49 12.25 -9.48
N VAL A 261 -19.88 11.30 -10.32
CA VAL A 261 -19.01 10.22 -10.80
C VAL A 261 -19.12 10.13 -12.32
N ASN A 262 -17.96 10.09 -12.97
CA ASN A 262 -17.82 9.92 -14.41
C ASN A 262 -16.90 8.73 -14.69
N PHE A 263 -17.34 7.83 -15.57
CA PHE A 263 -16.55 6.70 -16.03
C PHE A 263 -15.92 7.03 -17.38
N VAL A 264 -14.61 6.80 -17.50
CA VAL A 264 -13.85 7.04 -18.73
C VAL A 264 -13.10 5.77 -19.08
N GLU A 265 -13.29 5.29 -20.31
CA GLU A 265 -12.52 4.14 -20.80
C GLU A 265 -11.07 4.56 -21.09
N SER A 266 -10.12 3.73 -20.67
CA SER A 266 -8.68 3.97 -20.79
C SER A 266 -7.95 2.74 -21.31
N ASP A 267 -6.89 2.94 -22.08
CA ASP A 267 -6.04 1.88 -22.64
C ASP A 267 -5.03 1.29 -21.64
N ILE A 268 -5.09 1.69 -20.38
CA ILE A 268 -4.20 1.20 -19.32
C ILE A 268 -4.58 -0.25 -18.98
N LYS A 269 -3.63 -1.17 -19.15
CA LYS A 269 -3.80 -2.58 -18.75
C LYS A 269 -3.76 -2.72 -17.23
N TRP A 270 -4.49 -3.70 -16.71
CA TRP A 270 -4.55 -3.95 -15.26
C TRP A 270 -3.17 -4.08 -14.58
N PRO A 271 -2.17 -4.81 -15.13
CA PRO A 271 -0.86 -4.93 -14.48
C PRO A 271 -0.11 -3.59 -14.33
N SER A 272 -0.32 -2.64 -15.25
CA SER A 272 0.35 -1.34 -15.24
C SER A 272 -0.47 -0.24 -14.55
N ARG A 273 -1.62 -0.58 -13.94
CA ARG A 273 -2.49 0.41 -13.27
C ARG A 273 -1.79 1.18 -12.14
N TRP A 274 -0.80 0.55 -11.50
CA TRP A 274 -0.01 1.16 -10.43
C TRP A 274 1.10 2.10 -10.93
N ASP A 275 1.48 2.04 -12.21
CA ASP A 275 2.58 2.86 -12.74
C ASP A 275 2.30 4.35 -12.60
N ALA A 276 1.04 4.74 -12.75
CA ALA A 276 0.63 6.11 -12.57
C ALA A 276 0.94 6.59 -11.13
N TYR A 277 0.73 5.72 -10.13
CA TYR A 277 0.91 6.02 -8.70
C TYR A 277 2.37 6.01 -8.26
N LEU A 278 3.20 5.20 -8.92
CA LEU A 278 4.62 5.05 -8.63
C LEU A 278 5.49 6.12 -9.31
N LYS A 279 4.99 6.79 -10.34
CA LYS A 279 5.70 7.88 -11.03
C LYS A 279 5.77 9.13 -10.17
N MET A 280 6.79 9.21 -9.32
CA MET A 280 7.18 10.45 -8.65
C MET A 280 8.00 11.32 -9.60
N GLU A 281 7.45 12.49 -10.00
CA GLU A 281 8.20 13.57 -10.65
C GLU A 281 9.20 14.18 -9.65
N GLY A 282 10.29 13.46 -9.39
CA GLY A 282 11.31 13.78 -8.38
C GLY A 282 12.50 12.82 -8.37
N ALA A 283 12.40 11.68 -9.07
CA ALA A 283 13.46 10.66 -9.15
C ALA A 283 14.83 11.19 -9.60
N LYS A 284 14.87 12.30 -10.36
CA LYS A 284 16.12 12.95 -10.78
C LYS A 284 16.99 13.40 -9.61
N VAL A 285 16.38 13.85 -8.51
CA VAL A 285 17.13 14.32 -7.32
C VAL A 285 17.58 13.15 -6.45
N HIS A 286 16.76 12.10 -6.34
CA HIS A 286 17.10 10.91 -5.54
C HIS A 286 18.24 10.09 -6.15
N TRP A 287 18.30 9.93 -7.48
CA TRP A 287 19.38 9.18 -8.12
C TRP A 287 20.76 9.82 -7.92
N PHE A 288 20.83 11.15 -7.82
CA PHE A 288 22.07 11.86 -7.51
C PHE A 288 22.59 11.53 -6.09
N SER A 289 21.70 11.42 -5.11
CA SER A 289 22.06 11.01 -3.75
C SER A 289 22.56 9.55 -3.69
N ILE A 290 21.93 8.66 -4.46
CA ILE A 290 22.36 7.25 -4.57
C ILE A 290 23.75 7.15 -5.21
N LEU A 291 24.02 7.91 -6.27
CA LEU A 291 25.33 7.92 -6.92
C LEU A 291 26.41 8.46 -5.97
N ASN A 292 26.10 9.53 -5.23
CA ASN A 292 27.01 10.10 -4.25
C ASN A 292 27.33 9.12 -3.10
N SER A 293 26.33 8.42 -2.56
CA SER A 293 26.56 7.44 -1.50
C SER A 293 27.35 6.22 -2.00
N LEU A 294 27.07 5.74 -3.22
CA LEU A 294 27.82 4.66 -3.85
C LEU A 294 29.30 5.03 -4.06
N MET A 295 29.57 6.26 -4.50
CA MET A 295 30.94 6.75 -4.67
C MET A 295 31.70 6.78 -3.34
N VAL A 296 31.07 7.25 -2.26
CA VAL A 296 31.69 7.29 -0.92
C VAL A 296 31.96 5.87 -0.40
N ILE A 297 31.01 4.95 -0.55
CA ILE A 297 31.16 3.55 -0.11
C ILE A 297 32.29 2.85 -0.86
N THR A 298 32.32 2.97 -2.19
CA THR A 298 33.36 2.34 -3.03
C THR A 298 34.75 2.92 -2.75
N PHE A 299 34.85 4.22 -2.49
CA PHE A 299 36.10 4.87 -2.11
C PHE A 299 36.61 4.41 -0.74
N LEU A 300 35.74 4.39 0.28
CA LEU A 300 36.07 3.87 1.62
C LEU A 300 36.48 2.39 1.56
N ALA A 301 35.71 1.56 0.85
CA ALA A 301 36.05 0.15 0.65
C ALA A 301 37.39 -0.02 -0.07
N GLY A 302 37.68 0.83 -1.07
CA GLY A 302 38.95 0.85 -1.78
C GLY A 302 40.13 1.20 -0.86
N ILE A 303 40.00 2.21 0.00
CA ILE A 303 41.04 2.56 0.98
C ILE A 303 41.28 1.39 1.94
N VAL A 304 40.23 0.80 2.49
CA VAL A 304 40.35 -0.35 3.41
C VAL A 304 41.00 -1.53 2.69
N LEU A 305 40.62 -1.81 1.44
CA LEU A 305 41.23 -2.86 0.63
C LEU A 305 42.72 -2.60 0.37
N VAL A 306 43.12 -1.36 0.08
CA VAL A 306 44.53 -1.00 -0.12
C VAL A 306 45.31 -1.14 1.18
N ILE A 307 44.77 -0.69 2.32
CA ILE A 307 45.40 -0.87 3.62
C ILE A 307 45.57 -2.37 3.90
N PHE A 308 44.51 -3.16 3.72
CA PHE A 308 44.54 -4.61 3.92
C PHE A 308 45.55 -5.30 3.00
N LEU A 309 45.56 -4.99 1.70
CA LEU A 309 46.53 -5.56 0.75
C LEU A 309 47.96 -5.12 1.08
N ARG A 310 48.15 -3.88 1.54
CA ARG A 310 49.46 -3.38 1.94
C ARG A 310 49.95 -4.05 3.22
N THR A 311 49.07 -4.26 4.21
CA THR A 311 49.40 -4.99 5.43
C THR A 311 49.71 -6.46 5.11
N VAL A 312 48.89 -7.12 4.28
CA VAL A 312 49.10 -8.52 3.89
C VAL A 312 50.40 -8.69 3.09
N ARG A 313 50.68 -7.82 2.11
CA ARG A 313 51.95 -7.88 1.36
C ARG A 313 53.16 -7.62 2.25
N ARG A 314 53.06 -6.66 3.17
CA ARG A 314 54.15 -6.35 4.12
C ARG A 314 54.39 -7.52 5.08
N ASP A 315 53.33 -8.15 5.57
CA ASP A 315 53.47 -9.32 6.41
C ASP A 315 54.02 -10.51 5.62
N LEU A 316 53.54 -10.78 4.41
CA LEU A 316 54.04 -11.88 3.57
C LEU A 316 55.55 -11.75 3.26
N THR A 317 55.99 -10.54 2.87
CA THR A 317 57.42 -10.27 2.61
C THR A 317 58.26 -10.40 3.87
N ARG A 318 57.76 -9.92 5.01
CA ARG A 318 58.39 -10.13 6.32
C ARG A 318 58.47 -11.61 6.69
N TYR A 319 57.45 -12.40 6.37
CA TYR A 319 57.48 -13.85 6.58
C TYR A 319 58.50 -14.54 5.67
N GLU A 320 58.65 -14.16 4.41
CA GLU A 320 59.68 -14.72 3.51
C GLU A 320 61.11 -14.37 3.95
N GLU A 321 61.33 -13.17 4.46
CA GLU A 321 62.62 -12.76 5.04
C GLU A 321 62.91 -13.52 6.34
N LEU A 322 61.90 -13.63 7.22
CA LEU A 322 61.99 -14.44 8.43
C LEU A 322 62.15 -15.93 8.12
N ASP A 323 61.59 -16.47 7.03
CA ASP A 323 61.75 -17.89 6.65
C ASP A 323 63.20 -18.19 6.22
N LYS A 324 63.86 -17.25 5.54
CA LYS A 324 65.29 -17.36 5.19
C LYS A 324 66.21 -17.34 6.42
N GLU A 325 65.85 -16.61 7.47
CA GLU A 325 66.60 -16.55 8.73
C GLU A 325 66.18 -17.67 9.72
N ALA A 326 64.91 -18.07 9.73
CA ALA A 326 64.31 -19.06 10.63
C ALA A 326 64.50 -20.50 10.17
N GLN A 327 64.77 -20.75 8.88
CA GLN A 327 65.16 -22.08 8.40
C GLN A 327 66.51 -22.55 8.98
N ALA A 328 67.28 -21.65 9.61
CA ALA A 328 68.47 -22.00 10.39
C ALA A 328 68.18 -22.31 11.87
N GLN A 329 66.99 -22.01 12.42
CA GLN A 329 66.76 -22.07 13.88
C GLN A 329 65.43 -22.68 14.36
N MET A 330 64.46 -23.01 13.50
CA MET A 330 63.10 -23.33 13.99
C MET A 330 62.43 -24.45 13.19
N ASN A 331 62.88 -25.69 13.40
CA ASN A 331 62.09 -26.87 13.04
C ASN A 331 61.06 -27.27 14.13
N GLU A 332 60.77 -26.43 15.14
CA GLU A 332 60.02 -26.90 16.31
C GLU A 332 58.90 -26.01 16.89
N GLU A 333 58.67 -24.77 16.44
CA GLU A 333 57.59 -23.96 17.05
C GLU A 333 56.70 -23.27 15.99
N LEU A 334 55.60 -23.97 15.70
CA LEU A 334 54.38 -23.56 15.00
C LEU A 334 54.26 -22.07 14.64
N SER A 335 54.41 -21.79 13.34
CA SER A 335 53.92 -20.58 12.67
C SER A 335 52.55 -20.14 13.21
N GLY A 336 52.48 -18.93 13.79
CA GLY A 336 51.34 -18.43 14.58
C GLY A 336 49.97 -18.45 13.90
N TRP A 337 49.89 -18.38 12.57
CA TRP A 337 48.62 -18.56 11.84
C TRP A 337 48.05 -19.98 11.98
N LYS A 338 48.92 -20.97 12.19
CA LYS A 338 48.56 -22.37 12.46
C LYS A 338 48.02 -22.56 13.88
N LEU A 339 48.49 -21.75 14.84
CA LEU A 339 47.90 -21.63 16.18
C LEU A 339 46.51 -20.98 16.12
N VAL A 340 46.34 -19.93 15.31
CA VAL A 340 45.01 -19.30 15.07
C VAL A 340 44.04 -20.25 14.36
N VAL A 341 44.52 -21.10 13.45
CA VAL A 341 43.71 -22.17 12.83
C VAL A 341 43.15 -23.13 13.88
N SER A 342 43.90 -23.39 14.95
CA SER A 342 43.43 -24.23 16.06
C SER A 342 42.43 -23.47 16.97
N ASP A 343 42.54 -22.14 17.06
CA ASP A 343 41.59 -21.30 17.79
C ASP A 343 40.24 -21.13 17.08
N VAL A 344 40.16 -21.33 15.75
CA VAL A 344 38.88 -21.37 15.01
C VAL A 344 37.98 -22.50 15.49
N PHE A 345 38.55 -23.60 16.00
CA PHE A 345 37.78 -24.72 16.57
C PHE A 345 37.45 -24.55 18.05
N ARG A 346 37.87 -23.44 18.68
CA ARG A 346 37.57 -23.16 20.08
C ARG A 346 36.15 -22.63 20.19
N ALA A 347 35.33 -23.27 21.03
CA ALA A 347 33.98 -22.79 21.27
C ALA A 347 34.04 -21.33 21.79
N PRO A 348 33.28 -20.40 21.20
CA PRO A 348 33.24 -19.00 21.65
C PRO A 348 32.69 -18.93 23.07
N SER A 349 32.98 -17.84 23.79
CA SER A 349 32.53 -17.67 25.19
C SER A 349 31.01 -17.75 25.36
N ASN A 350 30.25 -17.40 24.31
CA ASN A 350 28.78 -17.45 24.29
C ASN A 350 28.28 -18.08 22.97
N PRO A 351 28.32 -19.41 22.82
CA PRO A 351 27.95 -20.08 21.56
C PRO A 351 26.46 -19.93 21.26
N GLY A 352 25.60 -20.00 22.28
CA GLY A 352 24.15 -19.85 22.09
C GLY A 352 23.74 -18.47 21.54
N LEU A 353 24.41 -17.39 21.98
CA LEU A 353 24.16 -16.05 21.47
C LEU A 353 24.59 -15.93 20.00
N LEU A 354 25.76 -16.51 19.66
CA LEU A 354 26.27 -16.50 18.29
C LEU A 354 25.35 -17.27 17.35
N CYS A 355 24.93 -18.49 17.71
CA CYS A 355 24.01 -19.28 16.91
C CYS A 355 22.65 -18.58 16.72
N ALA A 356 22.14 -17.92 17.76
CA ALA A 356 20.91 -17.13 17.67
C ALA A 356 21.05 -15.92 16.73
N MET A 357 22.15 -15.15 16.84
CA MET A 357 22.42 -14.00 15.97
C MET A 357 22.61 -14.41 14.51
N VAL A 358 23.32 -15.51 14.25
CA VAL A 358 23.54 -16.00 12.87
C VAL A 358 22.25 -16.55 12.27
N GLY A 359 21.48 -17.31 13.04
CA GLY A 359 20.17 -17.81 12.61
C GLY A 359 19.20 -16.68 12.24
N ASP A 360 19.07 -15.69 13.12
CA ASP A 360 18.23 -14.49 12.90
C ASP A 360 18.73 -13.67 11.70
N GLY A 361 20.05 -13.51 11.56
CA GLY A 361 20.66 -12.86 10.40
C GLY A 361 20.31 -13.53 9.07
N VAL A 362 20.34 -14.87 9.03
CA VAL A 362 19.91 -15.65 7.84
C VAL A 362 18.41 -15.49 7.59
N GLN A 363 17.59 -15.46 8.63
CA GLN A 363 16.14 -15.25 8.52
C GLN A 363 15.81 -13.89 7.89
N ILE A 364 16.41 -12.81 8.43
CA ILE A 364 16.18 -11.45 7.98
C ILE A 364 16.70 -11.23 6.56
N LEU A 365 17.91 -11.73 6.26
CA LEU A 365 18.50 -11.61 4.93
C LEU A 365 17.66 -12.39 3.90
N GLY A 366 17.28 -13.62 4.22
CA GLY A 366 16.43 -14.44 3.36
C GLY A 366 15.08 -13.76 3.08
N MET A 367 14.44 -13.23 4.12
CA MET A 367 13.17 -12.51 3.99
C MET A 367 13.33 -11.30 3.07
N GLY A 368 14.39 -10.52 3.24
CA GLY A 368 14.69 -9.36 2.40
C GLY A 368 14.86 -9.74 0.93
N VAL A 369 15.67 -10.75 0.64
CA VAL A 369 15.94 -11.20 -0.74
C VAL A 369 14.67 -11.72 -1.42
N VAL A 370 13.90 -12.57 -0.75
CA VAL A 370 12.66 -13.12 -1.30
C VAL A 370 11.64 -12.01 -1.53
N THR A 371 11.47 -11.09 -0.57
CA THR A 371 10.53 -9.98 -0.71
C THR A 371 10.91 -9.07 -1.88
N ILE A 372 12.19 -8.74 -2.04
CA ILE A 372 12.69 -7.94 -3.17
C ILE A 372 12.44 -8.66 -4.50
N MET A 373 12.68 -9.97 -4.56
CA MET A 373 12.43 -10.76 -5.77
C MET A 373 10.96 -10.72 -6.18
N PHE A 374 10.03 -10.96 -5.24
CA PHE A 374 8.59 -10.90 -5.51
C PHE A 374 8.11 -9.49 -5.84
N ALA A 375 8.70 -8.45 -5.24
CA ALA A 375 8.41 -7.06 -5.59
C ALA A 375 8.90 -6.72 -7.01
N ALA A 376 10.09 -7.19 -7.40
CA ALA A 376 10.65 -6.98 -8.74
C ALA A 376 9.85 -7.70 -9.84
N LEU A 377 9.25 -8.85 -9.54
CA LEU A 377 8.35 -9.57 -10.44
C LEU A 377 6.95 -8.92 -10.54
N GLY A 378 6.66 -7.90 -9.73
CA GLY A 378 5.38 -7.19 -9.75
C GLY A 378 4.24 -7.88 -8.98
N PHE A 379 4.50 -8.97 -8.27
CA PHE A 379 3.50 -9.64 -7.44
C PHE A 379 3.15 -8.84 -6.18
N MET A 380 4.08 -8.03 -5.67
CA MET A 380 3.87 -7.13 -4.55
C MET A 380 4.30 -5.72 -4.94
N SER A 381 3.34 -4.80 -5.08
CA SER A 381 3.65 -3.40 -5.35
C SER A 381 4.14 -2.70 -4.09
N PRO A 382 5.25 -1.93 -4.14
CA PRO A 382 5.66 -1.08 -3.02
C PRO A 382 4.61 -0.03 -2.62
N ALA A 383 3.68 0.30 -3.53
CA ALA A 383 2.60 1.25 -3.26
C ALA A 383 1.50 0.65 -2.36
N SER A 384 1.26 -0.67 -2.42
CA SER A 384 0.32 -1.37 -1.54
C SER A 384 1.05 -1.78 -0.25
N ARG A 385 1.22 -0.81 0.64
CA ARG A 385 1.99 -0.93 1.88
C ARG A 385 1.57 -2.13 2.75
N GLY A 386 0.26 -2.38 2.89
CA GLY A 386 -0.28 -3.50 3.67
C GLY A 386 0.08 -4.89 3.12
N THR A 387 -0.08 -5.10 1.81
CA THR A 387 0.29 -6.35 1.15
C THR A 387 1.77 -6.67 1.30
N LEU A 388 2.63 -5.64 1.20
CA LEU A 388 4.07 -5.80 1.36
C LEU A 388 4.45 -6.24 2.78
N ILE A 389 3.89 -5.63 3.83
CA ILE A 389 4.15 -6.08 5.21
C ILE A 389 3.60 -7.48 5.45
N THR A 390 2.40 -7.78 4.97
CA THR A 390 1.81 -9.11 5.11
C THR A 390 2.70 -10.18 4.46
N GLY A 391 3.22 -9.90 3.26
CA GLY A 391 4.19 -10.75 2.56
C GLY A 391 5.50 -10.90 3.33
N MET A 392 6.06 -9.82 3.87
CA MET A 392 7.26 -9.87 4.71
C MET A 392 7.07 -10.77 5.94
N LEU A 393 5.95 -10.64 6.66
CA LEU A 393 5.64 -11.48 7.83
C LEU A 393 5.46 -12.95 7.45
N PHE A 394 4.81 -13.21 6.32
CA PHE A 394 4.64 -14.56 5.79
C PHE A 394 5.99 -15.21 5.47
N PHE A 395 6.87 -14.51 4.75
CA PHE A 395 8.21 -15.02 4.44
C PHE A 395 9.09 -15.14 5.68
N TYR A 396 8.97 -14.20 6.62
CA TYR A 396 9.66 -14.27 7.91
C TYR A 396 9.31 -15.57 8.66
N MET A 397 8.03 -15.94 8.70
CA MET A 397 7.57 -17.17 9.34
C MET A 397 8.12 -18.43 8.65
N ILE A 398 8.08 -18.49 7.31
CA ILE A 398 8.57 -19.66 6.55
C ILE A 398 10.08 -19.82 6.68
N LEU A 399 10.83 -18.72 6.58
CA LEU A 399 12.28 -18.74 6.65
C LEU A 399 12.82 -18.99 8.06
N GLY A 400 11.95 -19.02 9.08
CA GLY A 400 12.31 -19.49 10.42
C GLY A 400 12.83 -20.94 10.44
N VAL A 401 12.42 -21.79 9.50
CA VAL A 401 12.97 -23.15 9.36
C VAL A 401 14.44 -23.12 8.92
N ALA A 402 14.78 -22.22 7.99
CA ALA A 402 16.16 -22.04 7.55
C ALA A 402 17.03 -21.45 8.67
N ALA A 403 16.48 -20.50 9.44
CA ALA A 403 17.12 -19.93 10.62
C ALA A 403 17.47 -21.02 11.65
N GLY A 404 16.49 -21.88 11.99
CA GLY A 404 16.69 -23.00 12.91
C GLY A 404 17.71 -24.02 12.41
N TYR A 405 17.68 -24.34 11.11
CA TYR A 405 18.67 -25.25 10.50
C TYR A 405 20.11 -24.69 10.61
N VAL A 406 20.30 -23.40 10.31
CA VAL A 406 21.63 -22.77 10.41
C VAL A 406 22.08 -22.67 11.86
N ALA A 407 21.18 -22.32 12.79
CA ALA A 407 21.51 -22.21 14.21
C ALA A 407 21.91 -23.54 14.86
N VAL A 408 21.37 -24.67 14.39
CA VAL A 408 21.74 -26.02 14.90
C VAL A 408 23.04 -26.53 14.28
N ARG A 409 23.39 -26.05 13.08
CA ARG A 409 24.57 -26.53 12.34
C ARG A 409 25.85 -25.78 12.69
N LEU A 410 25.72 -24.57 13.23
CA LEU A 410 26.81 -23.76 13.81
C LEU A 410 27.13 -24.27 15.23
#